data_AF-A0A5C1Q1C4-F1
#
_entry.id   AF-A0A5C1Q1C4-F1
#
_cell.length_a   1.000
_cell.length_b   1.000
_cell.length_c   1.000
_cell.angle_alpha   90.00
_cell.angle_beta   90.00
_cell.angle_gamma   90.00
#
_symmetry.space_group_name_H-M   'P 1'
#
loop_
_entity.id
_entity.type
_entity.pdbx_description
1 polymer ?
#
loop_
_entity_poly.entity_id
_entity_poly.type
_entity_poly.pdbx_seq_one_letter_code
_entity_poly.pdbx_strand_id
1 'polypeptide(L)'
;MSRLISSLLLAAAALLAQPAALAAEPAAPAAAASAAADAAPVPRPDDTQAERARAQPGNNAPFWRGVRDSGQQAGYSSLPGAEKGVLIQSQVQYPGSRLTTAGEAWRQVRNQWILPYGGSLLLIVSLAIGLFYWRKGALGGHQPDTGRMIERFTPLERAAHWVNAAAFVALALSGIVMAFGKFFLLPLVGHTVFGALTFVLKNVHNFAGPLFAVSLLVVILVFVRDNIANRADFVWLSKAGGMFGDQEVPSHRFNAGEKGMFWWGVTVPGVVVVASGLVLDHLVPGWGELRSEMQVAHMVHAVAAILMMAVLLGHIYMGTIGMKGAYAAMKTGYVDEGWAREHHELWYDDIKAGKIPAVRSKPVASSAAPRSPQTSPSA
;
A
#
# COMPACT_ATOMS: atom_id res chain seq x y z
N MET A 1 26.98 19.59 -36.41
CA MET A 1 26.43 18.72 -35.34
C MET A 1 25.39 17.69 -35.80
N SER A 2 25.11 17.52 -37.10
CA SER A 2 24.06 16.57 -37.57
C SER A 2 24.59 15.26 -38.18
N ARG A 3 25.87 15.16 -38.56
CA ARG A 3 26.42 13.97 -39.25
C ARG A 3 27.24 13.00 -38.38
N LEU A 4 27.58 13.38 -37.14
CA LEU A 4 28.27 12.50 -36.19
C LEU A 4 27.31 11.63 -35.36
N ILE A 5 26.04 12.01 -35.26
CA ILE A 5 25.04 11.27 -34.47
C ILE A 5 24.44 10.12 -35.30
N SER A 6 24.36 10.26 -36.63
CA SER A 6 23.86 9.21 -37.52
C SER A 6 24.83 8.05 -37.73
N SER A 7 26.14 8.29 -37.65
CA SER A 7 27.17 7.24 -37.76
C SER A 7 27.34 6.42 -36.47
N LEU A 8 26.98 6.97 -35.31
CA LEU A 8 26.94 6.23 -34.03
C LEU A 8 25.70 5.32 -33.90
N LEU A 9 24.61 5.62 -34.62
CA LEU A 9 23.38 4.81 -34.61
C LEU A 9 23.43 3.62 -35.59
N LEU A 10 24.27 3.64 -36.62
CA LEU A 10 24.48 2.46 -37.50
C LEU A 10 25.53 1.48 -36.97
N ALA A 11 26.46 1.89 -36.10
CA ALA A 11 27.46 0.99 -35.50
C ALA A 11 26.90 0.15 -34.34
N ALA A 12 25.85 0.61 -33.66
CA ALA A 12 25.23 -0.13 -32.55
C ALA A 12 24.24 -1.22 -33.01
N ALA A 13 23.74 -1.16 -34.25
CA ALA A 13 22.80 -2.14 -34.80
C ALA A 13 23.48 -3.38 -35.41
N ALA A 14 24.80 -3.36 -35.64
CA ALA A 14 25.55 -4.47 -36.23
C ALA A 14 26.20 -5.42 -35.21
N LEU A 15 26.12 -5.13 -33.90
CA LEU A 15 26.68 -5.99 -32.84
C LEU A 15 25.69 -6.94 -32.16
N LEU A 16 24.41 -6.96 -32.59
CA LEU A 16 23.36 -7.79 -31.96
C LEU A 16 22.78 -8.88 -32.87
N ALA A 17 23.42 -9.16 -34.01
CA ALA A 17 23.01 -10.25 -34.91
C ALA A 17 24.22 -11.07 -35.35
N GLN A 18 24.79 -11.85 -34.42
CA GLN A 18 25.56 -13.03 -34.79
C GLN A 18 24.78 -14.26 -34.29
N PRO A 19 24.33 -15.15 -35.19
CA PRO A 19 23.95 -16.48 -34.73
C PRO A 19 25.23 -17.15 -34.25
N ALA A 20 25.28 -17.54 -32.98
CA ALA A 20 26.30 -18.45 -32.49
C ALA A 20 26.10 -19.80 -33.18
N ALA A 21 26.67 -19.96 -34.36
CA ALA A 21 26.89 -21.26 -34.95
C ALA A 21 27.97 -21.96 -34.11
N LEU A 22 27.53 -22.72 -33.12
CA LEU A 22 28.38 -23.72 -32.49
C LEU A 22 28.80 -24.70 -33.59
N ALA A 23 30.02 -24.57 -34.07
CA ALA A 23 30.66 -25.59 -34.86
C ALA A 23 30.71 -26.86 -34.00
N ALA A 24 29.86 -27.83 -34.31
CA ALA A 24 30.00 -29.17 -33.79
C ALA A 24 31.29 -29.74 -34.39
N GLU A 25 32.29 -30.00 -33.54
CA GLU A 25 33.41 -30.85 -33.94
C GLU A 25 32.86 -32.21 -34.40
N PRO A 26 33.38 -32.79 -35.50
CA PRO A 26 33.01 -34.13 -35.88
C PRO A 26 33.48 -35.08 -34.77
N ALA A 27 32.52 -35.69 -34.08
CA ALA A 27 32.81 -36.77 -33.16
C ALA A 27 33.57 -37.87 -33.91
N ALA A 28 34.74 -38.24 -33.40
CA ALA A 28 35.50 -39.38 -33.91
C ALA A 28 34.58 -40.61 -33.95
N PRO A 29 34.69 -41.49 -34.98
CA PRO A 29 33.86 -42.68 -35.06
C PRO A 29 34.12 -43.52 -33.81
N ALA A 30 33.07 -43.69 -33.01
CA ALA A 30 33.10 -44.61 -31.90
C ALA A 30 33.47 -45.98 -32.46
N ALA A 31 34.66 -46.48 -32.11
CA ALA A 31 35.05 -47.84 -32.40
C ALA A 31 33.94 -48.77 -31.89
N ALA A 32 33.35 -49.54 -32.80
CA ALA A 32 32.43 -50.60 -32.46
C ALA A 32 33.21 -51.67 -31.68
N ALA A 33 33.33 -51.48 -30.38
CA ALA A 33 33.76 -52.52 -29.47
C ALA A 33 32.57 -53.48 -29.30
N SER A 34 32.57 -54.54 -30.11
CA SER A 34 31.82 -55.75 -29.82
C SER A 34 32.40 -56.39 -28.57
N ALA A 35 31.94 -55.95 -27.41
CA ALA A 35 32.03 -56.70 -26.18
C ALA A 35 30.61 -56.86 -25.67
N ALA A 36 30.18 -58.10 -25.46
CA ALA A 36 29.02 -58.40 -24.65
C ALA A 36 29.30 -57.87 -23.24
N ALA A 37 29.05 -56.59 -23.02
CA ALA A 37 29.07 -55.98 -21.71
C ALA A 37 27.71 -56.30 -21.09
N ASP A 38 27.73 -57.00 -19.95
CA ASP A 38 26.58 -57.10 -19.07
C ASP A 38 25.92 -55.73 -18.98
N ALA A 39 24.68 -55.64 -19.47
CA ALA A 39 23.95 -54.38 -19.47
C ALA A 39 23.95 -53.86 -18.02
N ALA A 40 24.55 -52.68 -17.81
CA ALA A 40 24.57 -52.05 -16.50
C ALA A 40 23.13 -52.06 -15.95
N PRO A 41 22.91 -52.49 -14.68
CA PRO A 41 21.57 -52.67 -14.14
C PRO A 41 20.74 -51.42 -14.40
N VAL A 42 19.58 -51.57 -15.05
CA VAL A 42 18.71 -50.42 -15.30
C VAL A 42 18.22 -49.91 -13.94
N PRO A 43 18.40 -48.61 -13.62
CA PRO A 43 17.96 -48.06 -12.34
C PRO A 43 16.45 -48.27 -12.15
N ARG A 44 16.07 -48.82 -11.00
CA ARG A 44 14.67 -48.99 -10.61
C ARG A 44 14.13 -47.70 -9.98
N PRO A 45 12.79 -47.51 -9.98
CA PRO A 45 12.17 -46.32 -9.38
C PRO A 45 12.61 -46.06 -7.94
N ASP A 46 12.79 -47.12 -7.15
CA ASP A 46 13.05 -47.07 -5.70
C ASP A 46 14.54 -47.10 -5.31
N ASP A 47 15.46 -47.15 -6.29
CA ASP A 47 16.89 -47.20 -5.98
C ASP A 47 17.34 -45.90 -5.28
N THR A 48 18.13 -46.06 -4.23
CA THR A 48 18.81 -44.94 -3.55
C THR A 48 19.79 -44.26 -4.52
N GLN A 49 20.15 -43.00 -4.22
CA GLN A 49 21.13 -42.27 -5.03
C GLN A 49 22.49 -42.97 -5.11
N ALA A 50 22.90 -43.68 -4.05
CA ALA A 50 24.12 -44.47 -4.03
C ALA A 50 24.04 -45.69 -4.96
N GLU A 51 22.89 -46.36 -5.03
CA GLU A 51 22.66 -47.50 -5.94
C GLU A 51 22.61 -47.03 -7.40
N ARG A 52 21.92 -45.91 -7.67
CA ARG A 52 21.90 -45.32 -9.02
C ARG A 52 23.27 -44.86 -9.49
N ALA A 53 24.11 -44.33 -8.60
CA ALA A 53 25.47 -43.92 -8.95
C ALA A 53 26.35 -45.12 -9.38
N ARG A 54 26.04 -46.34 -8.94
CA ARG A 54 26.70 -47.57 -9.39
C ARG A 54 26.19 -48.03 -10.75
N ALA A 55 24.87 -47.95 -10.97
CA ALA A 55 24.22 -48.34 -12.21
C ALA A 55 24.43 -47.35 -13.37
N GLN A 56 24.40 -46.05 -13.08
CA GLN A 56 24.58 -44.95 -14.02
C GLN A 56 25.45 -43.85 -13.38
N PRO A 57 26.77 -44.06 -13.32
CA PRO A 57 27.69 -43.05 -12.79
C PRO A 57 27.53 -41.71 -13.51
N GLY A 58 27.43 -40.63 -12.73
CA GLY A 58 27.26 -39.26 -13.25
C GLY A 58 25.82 -38.84 -13.59
N ASN A 59 24.84 -39.76 -13.61
CA ASN A 59 23.44 -39.39 -13.84
C ASN A 59 22.75 -38.94 -12.54
N ASN A 60 22.72 -37.63 -12.31
CA ASN A 60 21.99 -37.01 -11.21
C ASN A 60 20.56 -36.53 -11.58
N ALA A 61 20.03 -36.90 -12.75
CA ALA A 61 18.70 -36.44 -13.17
C ALA A 61 17.56 -36.82 -12.19
N PRO A 62 17.52 -38.03 -11.60
CA PRO A 62 16.51 -38.37 -10.58
C PRO A 62 16.59 -37.47 -9.33
N PHE A 63 17.81 -37.12 -8.89
CA PHE A 63 18.02 -36.18 -7.78
C PHE A 63 17.39 -34.83 -8.07
N TRP A 64 17.74 -34.24 -9.22
CA TRP A 64 17.28 -32.91 -9.59
C TRP A 64 15.78 -32.88 -9.89
N ARG A 65 15.20 -33.99 -10.36
CA ARG A 65 13.74 -34.16 -10.41
C ARG A 65 13.13 -34.10 -9.01
N GLY A 66 13.66 -34.84 -8.04
CA GLY A 66 13.20 -34.75 -6.65
C GLY A 66 13.32 -33.35 -6.05
N VAL A 67 14.41 -32.63 -6.32
CA VAL A 67 14.59 -31.23 -5.91
C VAL A 67 13.53 -30.33 -6.54
N ARG A 68 13.33 -30.43 -7.86
CA ARG A 68 12.34 -29.65 -8.60
C ARG A 68 10.90 -29.95 -8.14
N ASP A 69 10.61 -31.21 -7.88
CA ASP A 69 9.28 -31.70 -7.54
C ASP A 69 9.01 -31.63 -6.01
N SER A 70 9.96 -31.08 -5.24
CA SER A 70 9.87 -30.95 -3.77
C SER A 70 8.68 -30.10 -3.29
N GLY A 71 8.11 -29.25 -4.14
CA GLY A 71 6.87 -28.51 -3.88
C GLY A 71 5.60 -29.34 -3.98
N GLN A 72 5.65 -30.51 -4.62
CA GLN A 72 4.56 -31.48 -4.68
C GLN A 72 4.73 -32.57 -3.62
N GLN A 73 5.98 -33.03 -3.46
CA GLN A 73 6.34 -34.02 -2.46
C GLN A 73 7.55 -33.52 -1.67
N ALA A 74 7.30 -33.01 -0.47
CA ALA A 74 8.37 -32.49 0.39
C ALA A 74 9.42 -33.58 0.66
N GLY A 75 10.69 -33.18 0.62
CA GLY A 75 11.79 -34.01 1.07
C GLY A 75 11.80 -34.17 2.59
N TYR A 76 12.59 -35.11 3.09
CA TYR A 76 12.84 -35.23 4.52
C TYR A 76 13.71 -34.05 5.01
N SER A 77 13.33 -33.47 6.15
CA SER A 77 14.12 -32.46 6.86
C SER A 77 13.98 -32.69 8.35
N SER A 78 15.09 -32.63 9.09
CA SER A 78 15.09 -32.70 10.56
C SER A 78 14.78 -31.35 11.22
N LEU A 79 14.69 -30.28 10.43
CA LEU A 79 14.34 -28.96 10.92
C LEU A 79 12.84 -28.85 11.19
N PRO A 80 12.42 -28.39 12.38
CA PRO A 80 11.01 -28.17 12.65
C PRO A 80 10.47 -27.00 11.83
N GLY A 81 9.22 -27.11 11.40
CA GLY A 81 8.45 -26.04 10.76
C GLY A 81 7.87 -26.41 9.40
N ALA A 82 7.03 -25.52 8.87
CA ALA A 82 6.42 -25.70 7.56
C ALA A 82 7.45 -25.58 6.42
N GLU A 83 7.23 -26.34 5.35
CA GLU A 83 8.00 -26.31 4.10
C GLU A 83 9.52 -26.56 4.23
N LYS A 84 10.04 -27.09 5.35
CA LYS A 84 11.49 -27.32 5.55
C LYS A 84 12.10 -28.37 4.64
N GLY A 85 11.27 -29.22 4.03
CA GLY A 85 11.64 -30.17 2.98
C GLY A 85 11.41 -29.66 1.55
N VAL A 86 10.96 -28.42 1.36
CA VAL A 86 10.54 -27.88 0.06
C VAL A 86 11.57 -26.89 -0.48
N LEU A 87 12.38 -27.34 -1.42
CA LEU A 87 13.43 -26.52 -2.03
C LEU A 87 12.88 -25.64 -3.16
N ILE A 88 12.02 -26.21 -4.01
CA ILE A 88 11.36 -25.52 -5.13
C ILE A 88 9.85 -25.56 -4.89
N GLN A 89 9.21 -24.38 -4.83
CA GLN A 89 7.76 -24.31 -4.65
C GLN A 89 7.03 -24.90 -5.85
N SER A 90 5.84 -25.45 -5.60
CA SER A 90 4.94 -25.95 -6.62
C SER A 90 4.65 -24.90 -7.70
N GLN A 91 4.28 -25.38 -8.87
CA GLN A 91 3.84 -24.52 -9.95
C GLN A 91 2.44 -23.99 -9.65
N VAL A 92 2.27 -22.68 -9.81
CA VAL A 92 0.99 -21.98 -9.66
C VAL A 92 0.86 -20.95 -10.77
N GLN A 93 -0.36 -20.47 -10.95
CA GLN A 93 -0.64 -19.36 -11.85
C GLN A 93 -1.45 -18.31 -11.08
N TYR A 94 -0.79 -17.21 -10.73
CA TYR A 94 -1.45 -16.05 -10.14
C TYR A 94 -2.03 -15.16 -11.26
N PRO A 95 -3.01 -14.29 -10.95
CA PRO A 95 -3.53 -13.34 -11.92
C PRO A 95 -2.41 -12.50 -12.57
N GLY A 96 -2.28 -12.58 -13.90
CA GLY A 96 -1.25 -11.86 -14.66
C GLY A 96 0.12 -12.56 -14.74
N SER A 97 0.30 -13.74 -14.14
CA SER A 97 1.51 -14.56 -14.31
C SER A 97 1.32 -15.70 -15.30
N ARG A 98 2.43 -16.26 -15.78
CA ARG A 98 2.44 -17.58 -16.45
C ARG A 98 2.33 -18.69 -15.39
N LEU A 99 2.03 -19.92 -15.83
CA LEU A 99 2.21 -21.10 -14.99
C LEU A 99 3.71 -21.34 -14.77
N THR A 100 4.16 -21.20 -13.52
CA THR A 100 5.57 -21.29 -13.13
C THR A 100 5.68 -21.52 -11.61
N THR A 101 6.88 -21.67 -11.06
CA THR A 101 7.08 -21.82 -9.61
C THR A 101 6.46 -20.64 -8.85
N ALA A 102 5.88 -20.88 -7.67
CA ALA A 102 5.13 -19.86 -6.93
C ALA A 102 5.91 -18.56 -6.66
N GLY A 103 7.20 -18.66 -6.33
CA GLY A 103 8.05 -17.48 -6.17
C GLY A 103 8.23 -16.67 -7.46
N GLU A 104 8.39 -17.34 -8.60
CA GLU A 104 8.50 -16.66 -9.90
C GLU A 104 7.16 -16.08 -10.34
N ALA A 105 6.05 -16.79 -10.11
CA ALA A 105 4.70 -16.30 -10.40
C ALA A 105 4.43 -15.01 -9.62
N TRP A 106 4.71 -14.99 -8.31
CA TRP A 106 4.61 -13.80 -7.47
C TRP A 106 5.48 -12.66 -7.99
N ARG A 107 6.74 -12.94 -8.37
CA ARG A 107 7.66 -11.94 -8.90
C ARG A 107 7.14 -11.31 -10.19
N GLN A 108 6.54 -12.10 -11.08
CA GLN A 108 5.90 -11.61 -12.30
C GLN A 108 4.74 -10.68 -11.97
N VAL A 109 3.80 -11.10 -11.12
CA VAL A 109 2.67 -10.24 -10.71
C VAL A 109 3.16 -8.94 -10.08
N ARG A 110 4.09 -9.03 -9.12
CA ARG A 110 4.65 -7.85 -8.45
C ARG A 110 5.31 -6.89 -9.43
N ASN A 111 6.25 -7.38 -10.24
CA ASN A 111 7.14 -6.51 -11.01
C ASN A 111 6.59 -6.12 -12.38
N GLN A 112 5.67 -6.90 -12.95
CA GLN A 112 5.09 -6.62 -14.27
C GLN A 112 3.72 -5.95 -14.17
N TRP A 113 3.01 -6.15 -13.04
CA TRP A 113 1.67 -5.61 -12.85
C TRP A 113 1.59 -4.61 -11.68
N ILE A 114 1.77 -5.08 -10.45
CA ILE A 114 1.48 -4.25 -9.27
C ILE A 114 2.32 -2.97 -9.27
N LEU A 115 3.65 -3.10 -9.45
CA LEU A 115 4.54 -1.94 -9.39
C LEU A 115 4.37 -1.01 -10.60
N PRO A 116 4.42 -1.45 -11.87
CA PRO A 116 4.34 -0.50 -12.99
C PRO A 116 3.01 0.25 -13.04
N TYR A 117 1.88 -0.46 -12.93
CA TYR A 117 0.56 0.16 -13.00
C TYR A 117 0.25 0.96 -11.73
N GLY A 118 0.65 0.45 -10.56
CA GLY A 118 0.45 1.15 -9.30
C GLY A 118 1.28 2.43 -9.20
N GLY A 119 2.56 2.38 -9.61
CA GLY A 119 3.40 3.58 -9.70
C GLY A 119 2.85 4.58 -10.71
N SER A 120 2.39 4.12 -11.87
CA SER A 120 1.73 4.97 -12.87
C SER A 120 0.46 5.63 -12.32
N LEU A 121 -0.37 4.90 -11.58
CA LEU A 121 -1.59 5.42 -10.95
C LEU A 121 -1.26 6.55 -9.98
N LEU A 122 -0.28 6.35 -9.08
CA LEU A 122 0.12 7.39 -8.12
C LEU A 122 0.65 8.64 -8.81
N LEU A 123 1.44 8.49 -9.88
CA LEU A 123 1.92 9.60 -10.69
C LEU A 123 0.76 10.33 -11.39
N ILE A 124 -0.13 9.60 -12.06
CA ILE A 124 -1.29 10.16 -12.76
C ILE A 124 -2.18 10.95 -11.78
N VAL A 125 -2.49 10.39 -10.62
CA VAL A 125 -3.31 11.07 -9.60
C VAL A 125 -2.61 12.32 -9.09
N SER A 126 -1.32 12.25 -8.79
CA SER A 126 -0.55 13.41 -8.33
C SER A 126 -0.52 14.53 -9.38
N LEU A 127 -0.32 14.17 -10.65
CA LEU A 127 -0.36 15.11 -11.78
C LEU A 127 -1.76 15.69 -11.99
N ALA A 128 -2.81 14.87 -11.89
CA ALA A 128 -4.19 15.31 -12.03
C ALA A 128 -4.58 16.31 -10.93
N ILE A 129 -4.19 16.06 -9.68
CA ILE A 129 -4.37 17.00 -8.57
C ILE A 129 -3.62 18.30 -8.85
N GLY A 130 -2.35 18.23 -9.26
CA GLY A 130 -1.54 19.40 -9.58
C GLY A 130 -2.15 20.25 -10.71
N LEU A 131 -2.59 19.60 -11.79
CA LEU A 131 -3.23 20.26 -12.92
C LEU A 131 -4.58 20.87 -12.54
N PHE A 132 -5.37 20.16 -11.74
CA PHE A 132 -6.65 20.66 -11.25
C PHE A 132 -6.46 21.91 -10.39
N TYR A 133 -5.53 21.87 -9.43
CA TYR A 133 -5.21 23.01 -8.58
C TYR A 133 -4.68 24.20 -9.40
N TRP A 134 -3.80 23.96 -10.37
CA TRP A 134 -3.30 25.02 -11.25
C TRP A 134 -4.42 25.70 -12.06
N ARG A 135 -5.43 24.93 -12.48
CA ARG A 135 -6.56 25.44 -13.27
C ARG A 135 -7.67 26.10 -12.46
N LYS A 136 -8.00 25.55 -11.29
CA LYS A 136 -9.18 25.94 -10.49
C LYS A 136 -8.83 26.67 -9.20
N GLY A 137 -7.61 26.51 -8.68
CA GLY A 137 -7.22 27.03 -7.37
C GLY A 137 -7.89 26.30 -6.21
N ALA A 138 -7.96 26.97 -5.06
CA ALA A 138 -8.66 26.47 -3.88
C ALA A 138 -10.18 26.72 -4.01
N LEU A 139 -10.97 25.71 -3.69
CA LEU A 139 -12.42 25.75 -3.68
C LEU A 139 -12.95 26.46 -2.41
N GLY A 140 -14.14 27.04 -2.53
CA GLY A 140 -14.86 27.72 -1.44
C GLY A 140 -14.55 29.21 -1.26
N GLY A 141 -15.24 29.81 -0.28
CA GLY A 141 -15.13 31.22 0.06
C GLY A 141 -16.08 32.11 -0.74
N HIS A 142 -17.25 31.58 -1.13
CA HIS A 142 -18.32 32.36 -1.74
C HIS A 142 -19.17 33.08 -0.68
N GLN A 143 -19.28 32.50 0.52
CA GLN A 143 -19.88 33.17 1.67
C GLN A 143 -18.82 33.97 2.46
N PRO A 144 -19.11 35.20 2.89
CA PRO A 144 -18.20 35.97 3.74
C PRO A 144 -18.12 35.36 5.15
N ASP A 145 -16.93 35.42 5.75
CA ASP A 145 -16.73 35.03 7.14
C ASP A 145 -17.55 35.95 8.07
N THR A 146 -18.29 35.34 8.98
CA THR A 146 -19.16 36.02 9.95
C THR A 146 -18.44 36.34 11.27
N GLY A 147 -17.30 35.70 11.53
CA GLY A 147 -16.56 35.76 12.79
C GLY A 147 -17.15 34.86 13.88
N ARG A 148 -18.27 34.16 13.61
CA ARG A 148 -18.90 33.23 14.54
C ARG A 148 -18.41 31.82 14.25
N MET A 149 -17.76 31.22 15.25
CA MET A 149 -17.11 29.92 15.10
C MET A 149 -18.01 28.79 15.61
N ILE A 150 -18.04 27.69 14.86
CA ILE A 150 -18.74 26.44 15.17
C ILE A 150 -17.71 25.31 15.31
N GLU A 151 -17.83 24.49 16.34
CA GLU A 151 -16.97 23.33 16.55
C GLU A 151 -17.35 22.17 15.61
N ARG A 152 -16.66 22.11 14.47
CA ARG A 152 -16.77 20.99 13.53
C ARG A 152 -16.12 19.73 14.06
N PHE A 153 -14.97 19.80 14.73
CA PHE A 153 -14.24 18.62 15.22
C PHE A 153 -13.82 18.77 16.69
N THR A 154 -14.21 17.82 17.55
CA THR A 154 -13.81 17.79 18.96
C THR A 154 -12.32 17.46 19.12
N PRO A 155 -11.69 17.75 20.27
CA PRO A 155 -10.30 17.39 20.53
C PRO A 155 -9.99 15.90 20.32
N LEU A 156 -10.92 15.01 20.72
CA LEU A 156 -10.77 13.56 20.51
C LEU A 156 -10.78 13.20 19.02
N GLU A 157 -11.72 13.76 18.26
CA GLU A 157 -11.82 13.54 16.81
C GLU A 157 -10.54 14.00 16.09
N ARG A 158 -10.00 15.17 16.46
CA ARG A 158 -8.74 15.67 15.92
C ARG A 158 -7.54 14.82 16.30
N ALA A 159 -7.43 14.42 17.57
CA ALA A 159 -6.32 13.58 18.03
C ALA A 159 -6.33 12.22 17.32
N ALA A 160 -7.49 11.57 17.22
CA ALA A 160 -7.65 10.32 16.47
C ALA A 160 -7.21 10.47 15.01
N HIS A 161 -7.65 11.55 14.35
CA HIS A 161 -7.26 11.85 12.98
C HIS A 161 -5.75 12.05 12.84
N TRP A 162 -5.13 12.91 13.65
CA TRP A 162 -3.71 13.25 13.50
C TRP A 162 -2.77 12.07 13.82
N VAL A 163 -3.12 11.23 14.81
CA VAL A 163 -2.35 10.01 15.09
C VAL A 163 -2.43 9.04 13.91
N ASN A 164 -3.63 8.80 13.38
CA ASN A 164 -3.82 7.91 12.24
C ASN A 164 -3.15 8.45 10.97
N ALA A 165 -3.25 9.75 10.72
CA ALA A 165 -2.62 10.41 9.58
C ALA A 165 -1.09 10.36 9.66
N ALA A 166 -0.49 10.60 10.83
CA ALA A 166 0.95 10.50 11.02
C ALA A 166 1.46 9.07 10.80
N ALA A 167 0.75 8.06 11.34
CA ALA A 167 1.07 6.66 11.11
C ALA A 167 0.96 6.29 9.63
N PHE A 168 -0.10 6.72 8.95
CA PHE A 168 -0.29 6.50 7.52
C PHE A 168 0.83 7.13 6.68
N VAL A 169 1.22 8.38 6.95
CA VAL A 169 2.29 9.05 6.20
C VAL A 169 3.63 8.31 6.37
N ALA A 170 3.96 7.89 7.60
CA ALA A 170 5.15 7.09 7.85
C ALA A 170 5.14 5.76 7.07
N LEU A 171 3.99 5.06 7.05
CA LEU A 171 3.78 3.82 6.31
C LEU A 171 3.83 4.00 4.79
N ALA A 172 3.17 5.04 4.28
CA ALA A 172 3.13 5.33 2.85
C ALA A 172 4.53 5.66 2.31
N LEU A 173 5.28 6.52 3.01
CA LEU A 173 6.63 6.90 2.60
C LEU A 173 7.60 5.70 2.64
N SER A 174 7.58 4.93 3.74
CA SER A 174 8.40 3.72 3.84
C SER A 174 8.01 2.66 2.81
N GLY A 175 6.72 2.44 2.59
CA GLY A 175 6.18 1.51 1.58
C GLY A 175 6.57 1.90 0.15
N ILE A 176 6.49 3.19 -0.20
CA ILE A 176 6.93 3.69 -1.51
C ILE A 176 8.43 3.41 -1.73
N VAL A 177 9.27 3.66 -0.73
CA VAL A 177 10.71 3.39 -0.85
C VAL A 177 11.00 1.88 -0.95
N MET A 178 10.29 1.04 -0.20
CA MET A 178 10.42 -0.42 -0.29
C MET A 178 9.95 -0.97 -1.65
N ALA A 179 8.87 -0.42 -2.20
CA ALA A 179 8.27 -0.84 -3.46
C ALA A 179 9.09 -0.38 -4.67
N PHE A 180 9.49 0.90 -4.69
CA PHE A 180 10.03 1.58 -5.87
C PHE A 180 11.49 2.01 -5.73
N GLY A 181 12.03 2.07 -4.52
CA GLY A 181 13.35 2.64 -4.25
C GLY A 181 14.49 1.97 -5.00
N LYS A 182 14.40 0.66 -5.27
CA LYS A 182 15.40 -0.04 -6.09
C LYS A 182 15.51 0.52 -7.52
N PHE A 183 14.41 1.00 -8.09
CA PHE A 183 14.36 1.48 -9.48
C PHE A 183 14.73 2.95 -9.63
N PHE A 184 14.38 3.78 -8.64
CA PHE A 184 14.56 5.24 -8.73
C PHE A 184 15.63 5.79 -7.78
N LEU A 185 15.69 5.26 -6.55
CA LEU A 185 16.53 5.82 -5.50
C LEU A 185 17.93 5.19 -5.49
N LEU A 186 18.02 3.87 -5.61
CA LEU A 186 19.30 3.15 -5.62
C LEU A 186 20.26 3.65 -6.72
N PRO A 187 19.83 3.89 -7.98
CA PRO A 187 20.72 4.44 -9.01
C PRO A 187 21.26 5.85 -8.69
N LEU A 188 20.56 6.61 -7.84
CA LEU A 188 20.93 7.99 -7.49
C LEU A 188 21.89 8.04 -6.30
N VAL A 189 21.67 7.22 -5.26
CA VAL A 189 22.40 7.32 -3.99
C VAL A 189 23.41 6.19 -3.73
N GLY A 190 23.40 5.14 -4.57
CA GLY A 190 24.26 3.98 -4.43
C GLY A 190 23.84 3.01 -3.32
N HIS A 191 24.50 1.84 -3.29
CA HIS A 191 24.12 0.72 -2.43
C HIS A 191 24.22 1.02 -0.92
N THR A 192 25.27 1.71 -0.48
CA THR A 192 25.52 1.97 0.95
C THR A 192 24.41 2.82 1.57
N VAL A 193 24.10 3.96 0.94
CA VAL A 193 23.06 4.88 1.43
C VAL A 193 21.68 4.24 1.30
N PHE A 194 21.40 3.59 0.17
CA PHE A 194 20.13 2.91 -0.03
C PHE A 194 19.90 1.79 0.99
N GLY A 195 20.93 0.99 1.30
CA GLY A 195 20.85 -0.08 2.30
C GLY A 195 20.52 0.46 3.69
N ALA A 196 21.23 1.50 4.14
CA ALA A 196 20.96 2.12 5.44
C ALA A 196 19.55 2.72 5.52
N LEU A 197 19.14 3.46 4.48
CA LEU A 197 17.82 4.06 4.41
C LEU A 197 16.69 3.02 4.40
N THR A 198 16.79 2.00 3.56
CA THR A 198 15.77 0.94 3.48
C THR A 198 15.71 0.11 4.75
N PHE A 199 16.83 -0.12 5.43
CA PHE A 199 16.83 -0.74 6.75
C PHE A 199 16.01 0.08 7.75
N VAL A 200 16.26 1.38 7.85
CA VAL A 200 15.51 2.27 8.75
C VAL A 200 14.03 2.28 8.37
N LEU A 201 13.70 2.51 7.10
CA LEU A 201 12.32 2.62 6.65
C LEU A 201 11.53 1.33 6.81
N LYS A 202 12.14 0.16 6.59
CA LYS A 202 11.50 -1.13 6.87
C LYS A 202 11.13 -1.25 8.35
N ASN A 203 12.05 -0.89 9.25
CA ASN A 203 11.74 -0.92 10.68
C ASN A 203 10.65 0.08 11.04
N VAL A 204 10.71 1.31 10.52
CA VAL A 204 9.63 2.30 10.69
C VAL A 204 8.30 1.72 10.21
N HIS A 205 8.27 1.04 9.07
CA HIS A 205 7.06 0.42 8.53
C HIS A 205 6.48 -0.63 9.50
N ASN A 206 7.31 -1.57 9.95
CA ASN A 206 6.90 -2.65 10.83
C ASN A 206 6.44 -2.15 12.21
N PHE A 207 7.02 -1.07 12.74
CA PHE A 207 6.57 -0.49 14.03
C PHE A 207 5.36 0.45 13.88
N ALA A 208 5.26 1.20 12.78
CA ALA A 208 4.13 2.07 12.51
C ALA A 208 2.87 1.27 12.12
N GLY A 209 3.01 0.05 11.57
CA GLY A 209 1.92 -0.82 11.16
C GLY A 209 0.92 -1.12 12.29
N PRO A 210 1.36 -1.68 13.43
CA PRO A 210 0.51 -1.90 14.60
C PRO A 210 -0.10 -0.61 15.16
N LEU A 211 0.64 0.50 15.15
CA LEU A 211 0.10 1.82 15.56
C LEU A 211 -1.04 2.28 14.63
N PHE A 212 -0.87 2.10 13.32
CA PHE A 212 -1.91 2.37 12.33
C PHE A 212 -3.12 1.47 12.53
N ALA A 213 -2.93 0.18 12.82
CA ALA A 213 -4.04 -0.74 13.10
C ALA A 213 -4.91 -0.27 14.28
N VAL A 214 -4.28 0.10 15.39
CA VAL A 214 -5.01 0.59 16.59
C VAL A 214 -5.66 1.94 16.32
N SER A 215 -4.92 2.88 15.72
CA SER A 215 -5.47 4.23 15.45
C SER A 215 -6.57 4.22 14.39
N LEU A 216 -6.50 3.34 13.38
CA LEU A 216 -7.58 3.13 12.42
C LEU A 216 -8.85 2.63 13.11
N LEU A 217 -8.75 1.68 14.04
CA LEU A 217 -9.90 1.23 14.83
C LEU A 217 -10.52 2.39 15.61
N VAL A 218 -9.71 3.22 16.25
CA VAL A 218 -10.19 4.43 16.96
C VAL A 218 -10.90 5.37 15.99
N VAL A 219 -10.33 5.64 14.82
CA VAL A 219 -10.96 6.49 13.79
C VAL A 219 -12.31 5.91 13.34
N ILE A 220 -12.40 4.60 13.09
CA ILE A 220 -13.67 3.95 12.73
C ILE A 220 -14.70 4.17 13.83
N LEU A 221 -14.37 3.85 15.09
CA LEU A 221 -15.30 3.97 16.21
C LEU A 221 -15.76 5.41 16.45
N VAL A 222 -14.86 6.39 16.30
CA VAL A 222 -15.16 7.81 16.52
C VAL A 222 -16.03 8.39 15.41
N PHE A 223 -15.78 8.03 14.14
CA PHE A 223 -16.42 8.69 13.00
C PHE A 223 -17.55 7.89 12.35
N VAL A 224 -17.72 6.59 12.63
CA VAL A 224 -18.70 5.73 11.93
C VAL A 224 -20.13 6.26 12.00
N ARG A 225 -20.57 6.79 13.15
CA ARG A 225 -21.94 7.26 13.35
C ARG A 225 -22.32 8.37 12.37
N ASP A 226 -21.41 9.31 12.14
CA ASP A 226 -21.66 10.45 11.26
C ASP A 226 -21.47 10.10 9.77
N ASN A 227 -20.91 8.91 9.49
CA ASN A 227 -20.61 8.43 8.14
C ASN A 227 -21.57 7.34 7.63
N ILE A 228 -22.71 7.13 8.33
CA ILE A 228 -23.80 6.30 7.81
C ILE A 228 -24.53 7.06 6.71
N ALA A 229 -24.77 6.38 5.58
CA ALA A 229 -25.49 6.94 4.45
C ALA A 229 -26.94 7.27 4.82
N ASN A 230 -27.42 8.42 4.36
CA ASN A 230 -28.78 8.91 4.55
C ASN A 230 -29.35 9.42 3.22
N ARG A 231 -30.62 9.84 3.24
CA ARG A 231 -31.33 10.28 2.01
C ARG A 231 -30.67 11.47 1.32
N ALA A 232 -30.08 12.39 2.08
CA ALA A 232 -29.40 13.56 1.51
C ALA A 232 -28.16 13.16 0.69
N ASP A 233 -27.48 12.07 1.07
CA ASP A 233 -26.31 11.58 0.33
C ASP A 233 -26.67 11.09 -1.07
N PHE A 234 -27.83 10.44 -1.24
CA PHE A 234 -28.30 10.01 -2.56
C PHE A 234 -28.66 11.20 -3.45
N VAL A 235 -29.23 12.27 -2.87
CA VAL A 235 -29.46 13.53 -3.59
C VAL A 235 -28.13 14.16 -4.00
N TRP A 236 -27.16 14.19 -3.09
CA TRP A 236 -25.80 14.69 -3.35
C TRP A 236 -25.13 13.94 -4.51
N LEU A 237 -25.20 12.60 -4.50
CA LEU A 237 -24.67 11.74 -5.56
C LEU A 237 -25.39 11.93 -6.90
N SER A 238 -26.72 12.06 -6.90
CA SER A 238 -27.51 12.30 -8.13
C SER A 238 -27.14 13.60 -8.84
N LYS A 239 -26.60 14.57 -8.09
CA LYS A 239 -26.10 15.86 -8.59
C LYS A 239 -24.59 15.88 -8.79
N ALA A 240 -23.93 14.72 -8.71
CA ALA A 240 -22.47 14.57 -8.81
C ALA A 240 -21.69 15.54 -7.90
N GLY A 241 -22.21 15.80 -6.70
CA GLY A 241 -21.60 16.72 -5.74
C GLY A 241 -21.62 18.19 -6.14
N GLY A 242 -22.47 18.58 -7.10
CA GLY A 242 -22.54 19.96 -7.59
C GLY A 242 -21.43 20.30 -8.61
N MET A 243 -20.72 19.31 -9.14
CA MET A 243 -19.58 19.51 -10.07
C MET A 243 -19.92 20.34 -11.33
N PHE A 244 -21.19 20.46 -11.67
CA PHE A 244 -21.70 21.19 -12.84
C PHE A 244 -22.53 22.43 -12.49
N GLY A 245 -22.65 22.78 -11.21
CA GLY A 245 -23.42 23.94 -10.75
C GLY A 245 -22.56 24.90 -9.92
N ASP A 246 -23.06 26.13 -9.75
CA ASP A 246 -22.37 27.17 -8.96
C ASP A 246 -22.65 27.07 -7.46
N GLN A 247 -23.50 26.14 -7.02
CA GLN A 247 -23.88 25.94 -5.62
C GLN A 247 -23.55 24.52 -5.16
N GLU A 248 -22.97 24.42 -3.96
CA GLU A 248 -22.75 23.12 -3.33
C GLU A 248 -24.08 22.47 -2.94
N VAL A 249 -24.12 21.15 -3.06
CA VAL A 249 -25.35 20.40 -2.75
C VAL A 249 -25.49 20.29 -1.23
N PRO A 250 -26.66 20.65 -0.66
CA PRO A 250 -26.87 20.62 0.79
C PRO A 250 -26.49 19.28 1.40
N SER A 251 -25.74 19.31 2.49
CA SER A 251 -25.24 18.12 3.17
C SER A 251 -25.26 18.29 4.69
N HIS A 252 -25.29 17.16 5.42
CA HIS A 252 -25.07 17.15 6.86
C HIS A 252 -23.58 17.33 7.17
N ARG A 253 -23.15 17.07 8.41
CA ARG A 253 -21.77 17.30 8.88
C ARG A 253 -20.70 16.75 7.93
N PHE A 254 -20.98 15.59 7.33
CA PHE A 254 -20.21 15.04 6.22
C PHE A 254 -21.10 14.88 4.98
N ASN A 255 -20.55 15.25 3.82
CA ASN A 255 -21.20 15.02 2.53
C ASN A 255 -20.95 13.59 2.01
N ALA A 256 -21.65 13.20 0.95
CA ALA A 256 -21.55 11.83 0.42
C ALA A 256 -20.13 11.45 -0.04
N GLY A 257 -19.35 12.42 -0.54
CA GLY A 257 -17.95 12.23 -0.89
C GLY A 257 -17.07 11.96 0.33
N GLU A 258 -17.22 12.71 1.42
CA GLU A 258 -16.52 12.49 2.69
C GLU A 258 -16.91 11.13 3.31
N LYS A 259 -18.19 10.74 3.24
CA LYS A 259 -18.63 9.41 3.70
C LYS A 259 -18.08 8.28 2.84
N GLY A 260 -18.02 8.49 1.52
CA GLY A 260 -17.35 7.59 0.60
C GLY A 260 -15.86 7.45 0.91
N MET A 261 -15.20 8.55 1.25
CA MET A 261 -13.80 8.57 1.70
C MET A 261 -13.63 7.76 2.98
N PHE A 262 -14.51 7.93 3.98
CA PHE A 262 -14.48 7.15 5.21
C PHE A 262 -14.56 5.64 4.95
N TRP A 263 -15.51 5.17 4.14
CA TRP A 263 -15.70 3.74 3.88
C TRP A 263 -14.70 3.17 2.87
N TRP A 264 -14.65 3.74 1.67
CA TRP A 264 -13.94 3.17 0.53
C TRP A 264 -12.52 3.66 0.38
N GLY A 265 -12.18 4.81 0.97
CA GLY A 265 -10.82 5.32 0.94
C GLY A 265 -10.00 5.02 2.21
N VAL A 266 -10.65 4.91 3.37
CA VAL A 266 -9.95 4.64 4.66
C VAL A 266 -10.31 3.28 5.23
N THR A 267 -11.58 3.02 5.54
CA THR A 267 -11.98 1.88 6.38
C THR A 267 -11.73 0.54 5.70
N VAL A 268 -12.36 0.29 4.55
CA VAL A 268 -12.24 -0.98 3.82
C VAL A 268 -10.79 -1.24 3.38
N PRO A 269 -10.12 -0.34 2.63
CA PRO A 269 -8.75 -0.60 2.24
C PRO A 269 -7.80 -0.64 3.44
N GLY A 270 -8.02 0.19 4.46
CA GLY A 270 -7.21 0.20 5.69
C GLY A 270 -7.28 -1.11 6.44
N VAL A 271 -8.47 -1.71 6.59
CA VAL A 271 -8.64 -3.05 7.20
C VAL A 271 -7.92 -4.11 6.38
N VAL A 272 -8.01 -4.07 5.04
CA VAL A 272 -7.32 -5.03 4.17
C VAL A 272 -5.80 -4.89 4.27
N VAL A 273 -5.28 -3.66 4.26
CA VAL A 273 -3.84 -3.37 4.41
C VAL A 273 -3.35 -3.80 5.79
N VAL A 274 -4.08 -3.52 6.86
CA VAL A 274 -3.74 -3.95 8.23
C VAL A 274 -3.75 -5.47 8.32
N ALA A 275 -4.82 -6.15 7.89
CA ALA A 275 -4.92 -7.60 7.98
C ALA A 275 -3.78 -8.30 7.23
N SER A 276 -3.53 -7.89 5.99
CA SER A 276 -2.43 -8.43 5.19
C SER A 276 -1.05 -8.06 5.75
N GLY A 277 -0.89 -6.86 6.32
CA GLY A 277 0.35 -6.41 6.95
C GLY A 277 0.69 -7.19 8.22
N LEU A 278 -0.30 -7.46 9.07
CA LEU A 278 -0.12 -8.29 10.27
C LEU A 278 0.25 -9.74 9.92
N VAL A 279 -0.28 -10.28 8.81
CA VAL A 279 0.18 -11.58 8.28
C VAL A 279 1.66 -11.48 7.88
N LEU A 280 2.05 -10.46 7.11
CA LEU A 280 3.44 -10.27 6.67
C LEU A 280 4.43 -10.05 7.82
N ASP A 281 3.98 -9.49 8.95
CA ASP A 281 4.77 -9.33 10.18
C ASP A 281 4.74 -10.55 11.10
N HIS A 282 4.10 -11.66 10.69
CA HIS A 282 3.95 -12.88 11.47
C HIS A 282 3.21 -12.66 12.82
N LEU A 283 2.29 -11.70 12.86
CA LEU A 283 1.51 -11.34 14.05
C LEU A 283 0.15 -12.05 14.11
N VAL A 284 -0.21 -12.83 13.09
CA VAL A 284 -1.46 -13.61 13.03
C VAL A 284 -1.13 -15.09 13.27
N PRO A 285 -1.48 -15.68 14.42
CA PRO A 285 -1.21 -17.08 14.71
C PRO A 285 -1.83 -18.01 13.66
N GLY A 286 -1.03 -18.97 13.16
CA GLY A 286 -1.46 -19.95 12.16
C GLY A 286 -1.59 -19.43 10.73
N TRP A 287 -1.19 -18.18 10.45
CA TRP A 287 -1.15 -17.60 9.11
C TRP A 287 0.23 -17.02 8.84
N GLY A 288 0.70 -17.13 7.59
CA GLY A 288 2.03 -16.66 7.21
C GLY A 288 3.14 -17.68 7.50
N GLU A 289 2.78 -18.93 7.78
CA GLU A 289 3.75 -20.00 7.97
C GLU A 289 4.26 -20.52 6.61
N LEU A 290 3.41 -20.44 5.58
CA LEU A 290 3.72 -20.87 4.23
C LEU A 290 4.21 -19.71 3.37
N ARG A 291 5.17 -19.97 2.47
CA ARG A 291 5.62 -18.96 1.50
C ARG A 291 4.50 -18.51 0.56
N SER A 292 3.54 -19.38 0.24
CA SER A 292 2.38 -19.03 -0.59
C SER A 292 1.47 -18.00 0.11
N GLU A 293 1.23 -18.16 1.40
CA GLU A 293 0.44 -17.21 2.21
C GLU A 293 1.11 -15.83 2.22
N MET A 294 2.42 -15.80 2.44
CA MET A 294 3.23 -14.57 2.38
C MET A 294 3.17 -13.88 1.01
N GLN A 295 3.24 -14.65 -0.07
CA GLN A 295 3.15 -14.11 -1.44
C GLN A 295 1.79 -13.49 -1.70
N VAL A 296 0.70 -14.17 -1.31
CA VAL A 296 -0.66 -13.67 -1.49
C VAL A 296 -0.91 -12.44 -0.60
N ALA A 297 -0.53 -12.51 0.68
CA ALA A 297 -0.63 -11.38 1.61
C ALA A 297 0.12 -10.16 1.06
N HIS A 298 1.33 -10.35 0.52
CA HIS A 298 2.09 -9.26 -0.11
C HIS A 298 1.37 -8.67 -1.32
N MET A 299 0.83 -9.49 -2.22
CA MET A 299 0.12 -8.98 -3.40
C MET A 299 -1.14 -8.19 -3.01
N VAL A 300 -1.93 -8.71 -2.07
CA VAL A 300 -3.11 -8.03 -1.52
C VAL A 300 -2.72 -6.72 -0.84
N HIS A 301 -1.71 -6.76 0.03
CA HIS A 301 -1.21 -5.59 0.75
C HIS A 301 -0.76 -4.50 -0.22
N ALA A 302 0.07 -4.84 -1.20
CA ALA A 302 0.60 -3.87 -2.16
C ALA A 302 -0.50 -3.24 -3.01
N VAL A 303 -1.47 -4.02 -3.51
CA VAL A 303 -2.60 -3.48 -4.29
C VAL A 303 -3.48 -2.58 -3.43
N ALA A 304 -3.88 -3.04 -2.25
CA ALA A 304 -4.74 -2.27 -1.35
C ALA A 304 -4.06 -0.97 -0.89
N ALA A 305 -2.78 -1.02 -0.54
CA ALA A 305 -2.00 0.15 -0.13
C ALA A 305 -1.86 1.19 -1.26
N ILE A 306 -1.62 0.75 -2.50
CA ILE A 306 -1.52 1.66 -3.65
C ILE A 306 -2.86 2.34 -3.93
N LEU A 307 -3.97 1.60 -3.91
CA LEU A 307 -5.31 2.18 -4.08
C LEU A 307 -5.64 3.15 -2.94
N MET A 308 -5.34 2.76 -1.71
CA MET A 308 -5.53 3.60 -0.52
C MET A 308 -4.74 4.91 -0.63
N MET A 309 -3.46 4.84 -1.01
CA MET A 309 -2.62 6.02 -1.24
C MET A 309 -3.19 6.91 -2.35
N ALA A 310 -3.62 6.34 -3.48
CA ALA A 310 -4.20 7.11 -4.58
C ALA A 310 -5.43 7.92 -4.12
N VAL A 311 -6.33 7.31 -3.37
CA VAL A 311 -7.51 7.99 -2.84
C VAL A 311 -7.14 9.01 -1.75
N LEU A 312 -6.22 8.66 -0.84
CA LEU A 312 -5.80 9.55 0.24
C LEU A 312 -5.00 10.76 -0.24
N LEU A 313 -4.34 10.70 -1.40
CA LEU A 313 -3.76 11.90 -2.03
C LEU A 313 -4.85 12.94 -2.32
N GLY A 314 -6.01 12.52 -2.82
CA GLY A 314 -7.17 13.39 -3.01
C GLY A 314 -7.70 13.96 -1.70
N HIS A 315 -7.80 13.13 -0.65
CA HIS A 315 -8.19 13.58 0.69
C HIS A 315 -7.22 14.62 1.27
N ILE A 316 -5.91 14.36 1.18
CA ILE A 316 -4.86 15.29 1.65
C ILE A 316 -4.97 16.59 0.88
N TYR A 317 -5.13 16.53 -0.45
CA TYR A 317 -5.32 17.73 -1.28
C TYR A 317 -6.52 18.55 -0.80
N MET A 318 -7.72 17.95 -0.76
CA MET A 318 -8.95 18.64 -0.35
C MET A 318 -8.87 19.16 1.08
N GLY A 319 -8.29 18.39 2.01
CA GLY A 319 -8.17 18.76 3.42
C GLY A 319 -7.07 19.79 3.72
N THR A 320 -6.20 20.13 2.76
CA THR A 320 -5.10 21.08 2.96
C THR A 320 -5.25 22.35 2.13
N ILE A 321 -4.95 22.25 0.83
CA ILE A 321 -4.87 23.40 -0.10
C ILE A 321 -6.04 23.45 -1.09
N GLY A 322 -6.78 22.35 -1.24
CA GLY A 322 -7.87 22.21 -2.20
C GLY A 322 -9.18 22.86 -1.75
N MET A 323 -9.43 22.94 -0.43
CA MET A 323 -10.62 23.58 0.14
C MET A 323 -10.22 24.61 1.19
N LYS A 324 -10.69 25.85 1.03
CA LYS A 324 -10.45 26.91 2.03
C LYS A 324 -11.09 26.52 3.37
N GLY A 325 -10.41 26.82 4.47
CA GLY A 325 -10.89 26.56 5.83
C GLY A 325 -10.81 25.10 6.30
N ALA A 326 -10.71 24.11 5.40
CA ALA A 326 -10.70 22.69 5.77
C ALA A 326 -9.52 22.30 6.67
N TYR A 327 -8.30 22.77 6.35
CA TYR A 327 -7.13 22.53 7.20
C TYR A 327 -7.26 23.18 8.58
N ALA A 328 -7.76 24.41 8.62
CA ALA A 328 -7.99 25.12 9.88
C ALA A 328 -8.99 24.36 10.75
N ALA A 329 -10.06 23.83 10.15
CA ALA A 329 -11.06 23.01 10.83
C ALA A 329 -10.42 21.80 11.53
N MET A 330 -9.51 21.08 10.87
CA MET A 330 -8.86 19.90 11.45
C MET A 330 -7.72 20.25 12.43
N LYS A 331 -7.14 21.44 12.31
CA LYS A 331 -6.10 21.94 13.22
C LYS A 331 -6.69 22.46 14.53
N THR A 332 -7.72 23.31 14.47
CA THR A 332 -8.28 24.00 15.63
C THR A 332 -9.57 23.36 16.14
N GLY A 333 -10.32 22.69 15.26
CA GLY A 333 -11.65 22.14 15.52
C GLY A 333 -12.80 23.00 15.05
N TYR A 334 -12.53 24.22 14.59
CA TYR A 334 -13.56 25.23 14.37
C TYR A 334 -13.62 25.68 12.92
N VAL A 335 -14.83 25.97 12.47
CA VAL A 335 -15.16 26.58 11.16
C VAL A 335 -16.03 27.81 11.37
N ASP A 336 -15.99 28.76 10.44
CA ASP A 336 -16.91 29.89 10.45
C ASP A 336 -18.34 29.44 10.12
N GLU A 337 -19.34 30.14 10.65
CA GLU A 337 -20.76 29.94 10.33
C GLU A 337 -21.04 30.04 8.82
N GLY A 338 -20.39 30.98 8.12
CA GLY A 338 -20.48 31.15 6.67
C GLY A 338 -19.97 29.93 5.92
N TRP A 339 -18.84 29.36 6.36
CA TRP A 339 -18.28 28.12 5.81
C TRP A 339 -19.23 26.93 6.03
N ALA A 340 -19.80 26.80 7.24
CA ALA A 340 -20.76 25.74 7.56
C ALA A 340 -22.01 25.84 6.67
N ARG A 341 -22.50 27.06 6.44
CA ARG A 341 -23.64 27.32 5.55
C ARG A 341 -23.33 27.01 4.09
N GLU A 342 -22.12 27.34 3.62
CA GLU A 342 -21.69 27.10 2.24
C GLU A 342 -21.55 25.60 1.94
N HIS A 343 -20.85 24.87 2.82
CA HIS A 343 -20.43 23.49 2.53
C HIS A 343 -21.34 22.41 3.14
N HIS A 344 -22.05 22.75 4.22
CA HIS A 344 -22.81 21.81 5.05
C HIS A 344 -24.12 22.43 5.54
N GLU A 345 -24.91 22.97 4.62
CA GLU A 345 -26.15 23.71 4.93
C GLU A 345 -27.09 22.98 5.90
N LEU A 346 -27.34 21.68 5.70
CA LEU A 346 -28.24 20.91 6.57
C LEU A 346 -27.69 20.79 8.00
N TRP A 347 -26.37 20.71 8.15
CA TRP A 347 -25.72 20.69 9.46
C TRP A 347 -25.78 22.05 10.14
N TYR A 348 -25.57 23.13 9.38
CA TYR A 348 -25.74 24.49 9.88
C TYR A 348 -27.18 24.71 10.39
N ASP A 349 -28.18 24.29 9.61
CA ASP A 349 -29.59 24.38 9.99
C ASP A 349 -29.93 23.59 11.26
N ASP A 350 -29.35 22.39 11.41
CA ASP A 350 -29.51 21.59 12.63
C ASP A 350 -28.91 22.27 13.88
N ILE A 351 -27.79 23.00 13.73
CA ILE A 351 -27.20 23.79 14.81
C ILE A 351 -28.07 25.00 15.15
N LYS A 352 -28.51 25.73 14.12
CA LYS A 352 -29.38 26.90 14.29
C LYS A 352 -30.72 26.55 14.92
N ALA A 353 -31.25 25.37 14.61
CA ALA A 353 -32.46 24.80 15.22
C ALA A 353 -32.23 24.27 16.65
N GLY A 354 -31.00 24.30 17.18
CA GLY A 354 -30.66 23.82 18.51
C GLY A 354 -30.65 22.30 18.67
N LYS A 355 -30.70 21.54 17.57
CA LYS A 355 -30.63 20.07 17.61
C LYS A 355 -29.22 19.58 17.92
N ILE A 356 -28.21 20.36 17.53
CA ILE A 356 -26.79 20.11 17.76
C ILE A 356 -26.19 21.37 18.40
N PRO A 357 -25.44 21.25 19.51
CA PRO A 357 -24.80 22.43 20.09
C PRO A 357 -23.66 22.92 19.18
N ALA A 358 -23.51 24.24 19.06
CA ALA A 358 -22.44 24.86 18.27
C ALA A 358 -21.03 24.53 18.80
N VAL A 359 -20.91 24.21 20.09
CA VAL A 359 -19.71 23.65 20.73
C VAL A 359 -20.10 22.34 21.39
N ARG A 360 -19.52 21.23 20.95
CA ARG A 360 -19.81 19.86 21.41
C ARG A 360 -18.88 19.44 22.55
N SER A 361 -17.68 20.01 22.62
CA SER A 361 -16.72 19.76 23.68
C SER A 361 -17.13 20.48 24.95
N LYS A 362 -17.11 19.76 26.08
CA LYS A 362 -17.29 20.37 27.39
C LYS A 362 -16.05 21.23 27.69
N PRO A 363 -16.20 22.45 28.24
CA PRO A 363 -15.06 23.18 28.79
C PRO A 363 -14.39 22.29 29.82
N VAL A 364 -13.08 22.06 29.69
CA VAL A 364 -12.31 21.54 30.81
C VAL A 364 -12.48 22.59 31.91
N ALA A 365 -13.20 22.24 32.98
CA ALA A 365 -13.32 23.11 34.13
C ALA A 365 -11.89 23.42 34.59
N SER A 366 -11.42 24.64 34.35
CA SER A 366 -10.14 25.11 34.85
C SER A 366 -10.16 24.91 36.35
N SER A 367 -9.34 24.00 36.89
CA SER A 367 -9.15 23.83 38.33
C SER A 367 -8.31 24.98 38.90
N ALA A 368 -8.60 26.21 38.51
CA ALA A 368 -8.14 27.39 39.21
C ALA A 368 -9.17 27.69 40.29
N ALA A 369 -9.04 27.03 41.45
CA ALA A 369 -9.68 27.53 42.65
C ALA A 369 -9.25 29.00 42.85
N PRO A 370 -10.17 29.94 43.10
CA PRO A 370 -9.78 31.31 43.40
C PRO A 370 -8.98 31.29 44.70
N ARG A 371 -7.69 31.63 44.63
CA ARG A 371 -6.94 32.00 45.84
C ARG A 371 -7.57 33.28 46.37
N SER A 372 -8.34 33.15 47.44
CA SER A 372 -8.78 34.27 48.27
C SER A 372 -7.55 35.09 48.69
N PRO A 373 -7.57 36.43 48.58
CA PRO A 373 -6.50 37.25 49.12
C PRO A 373 -6.46 37.06 50.64
N GLN A 374 -5.35 36.54 51.17
CA GLN A 374 -5.06 36.65 52.59
C GLN A 374 -4.84 38.14 52.90
N THR A 375 -5.82 38.75 53.55
CA THR A 375 -5.64 40.02 54.23
C THR A 375 -4.77 39.77 55.46
N SER A 376 -3.52 40.23 55.43
CA SER A 376 -2.68 40.31 56.63
C SER A 376 -3.32 41.27 57.64
N PRO A 377 -3.49 40.90 58.92
CA PRO A 377 -3.82 41.88 59.94
C PRO A 377 -2.57 42.65 60.34
N SER A 378 -2.70 43.97 60.40
CA SER A 378 -1.73 44.88 61.01
C SER A 378 -1.66 44.63 62.52
N ALA A 379 -0.47 44.36 63.04
CA ALA A 379 -0.06 44.63 64.42
C ALA A 379 1.47 44.68 64.49
#